data_AF-A0A2E2E7W2-F1
#
_entry.id   AF-A0A2E2E7W2-F1
#
_cell.length_a   1.000
_cell.length_b   1.000
_cell.length_c   1.000
_cell.angle_alpha   90.00
_cell.angle_beta   90.00
_cell.angle_gamma   90.00
#
_symmetry.space_group_name_H-M   'P 1'
#
loop_
_entity.id
_entity.type
_entity.pdbx_description
1 polymer ?
#
loop_
_entity_poly.entity_id
_entity_poly.type
_entity_poly.pdbx_seq_one_letter_code
_entity_poly.pdbx_strand_id
1 'polypeptide(L)'
;MEFRANQSAARLNSQAADYFTENLSDRVIGLELFNQVRERLGNAVESLPDWHPILTAPPERPQHHWHASNYSSLPIYDLCVNTREFVRGILTCPNSEVDADKLVEVVNQVQGLNAERLESALYRDSAFPVLIEAWEVELEADGTIRSRDALAWFVQATVKHAREAQVAETWWNVRQLTLGSPHGARSSLLVNDYTGRYMRKILETLNDSGIFGPIKEMSLDMLPERKRSTIGQTLMRAALEAAAPLVNVTDEAREFKFELRGETCKVRIRDTWGDGMEYSVRVSIGDFDLTVSGFYYPKNDKLEHTDPTGKQKLAEKFT
;
A
#
# COMPACT_ATOMS: atom_id res chain seq x y z
N MET A 1 -13.25 0.40 8.04
CA MET A 1 -12.79 0.27 9.43
C MET A 1 -12.31 1.64 9.90
N GLU A 2 -12.63 2.05 11.13
CA GLU A 2 -12.13 3.31 11.69
C GLU A 2 -10.61 3.20 11.88
N PHE A 3 -9.85 4.10 11.27
CA PHE A 3 -8.40 4.08 11.38
C PHE A 3 -7.98 4.60 12.75
N ARG A 4 -7.39 3.73 13.55
CA ARG A 4 -6.94 4.05 14.90
C ARG A 4 -5.52 4.63 14.86
N ALA A 5 -5.43 5.91 14.49
CA ALA A 5 -4.16 6.61 14.27
C ALA A 5 -3.22 6.50 15.49
N ASN A 6 -3.71 6.80 16.70
CA ASN A 6 -2.88 6.77 17.92
C ASN A 6 -2.34 5.37 18.23
N GLN A 7 -3.15 4.32 18.05
CA GLN A 7 -2.71 2.94 18.27
C GLN A 7 -1.68 2.51 17.22
N SER A 8 -1.88 2.92 15.97
CA SER A 8 -0.97 2.62 14.87
C SER A 8 0.37 3.33 15.06
N ALA A 9 0.35 4.63 15.41
CA ALA A 9 1.54 5.42 15.70
C ALA A 9 2.33 4.84 16.88
N ALA A 10 1.67 4.54 18.00
CA ALA A 10 2.32 3.94 19.17
C ALA A 10 2.99 2.60 18.83
N ARG A 11 2.28 1.72 18.12
CA ARG A 11 2.81 0.43 17.66
C ARG A 11 4.03 0.61 16.76
N LEU A 12 3.93 1.43 15.73
CA LEU A 12 5.00 1.60 14.73
C LEU A 12 6.23 2.29 15.32
N ASN A 13 6.03 3.30 16.16
CA ASN A 13 7.14 3.95 16.87
C ASN A 13 7.86 2.96 17.79
N SER A 14 7.13 2.09 18.51
CA SER A 14 7.74 1.05 19.34
C SER A 14 8.52 0.04 18.49
N GLN A 15 7.94 -0.43 17.39
CA GLN A 15 8.60 -1.36 16.47
C GLN A 15 9.87 -0.77 15.85
N ALA A 16 9.83 0.51 15.47
CA ALA A 16 11.00 1.21 14.95
C ALA A 16 12.07 1.40 16.05
N ALA A 17 11.67 1.75 17.28
CA ALA A 17 12.59 1.87 18.41
C ALA A 17 13.30 0.54 18.69
N ASP A 18 12.56 -0.56 18.77
CA ASP A 18 13.13 -1.89 18.99
C ASP A 18 14.07 -2.26 17.83
N TYR A 19 13.64 -2.05 16.59
CA TYR A 19 14.44 -2.32 15.39
C TYR A 19 15.81 -1.62 15.39
N PHE A 20 15.86 -0.37 15.85
CA PHE A 20 17.10 0.41 15.88
C PHE A 20 17.92 0.25 17.18
N THR A 21 17.41 -0.39 18.22
CA THR A 21 18.08 -0.36 19.53
C THR A 21 18.31 -1.73 20.18
N GLU A 22 17.62 -2.79 19.74
CA GLU A 22 17.67 -4.10 20.39
C GLU A 22 19.07 -4.75 20.37
N ASN A 23 19.87 -4.46 19.34
CA ASN A 23 21.20 -5.06 19.12
C ASN A 23 22.36 -4.11 19.47
N LEU A 24 22.09 -3.02 20.18
CA LEU A 24 23.13 -2.09 20.63
C LEU A 24 23.70 -2.52 21.97
N SER A 25 25.01 -2.35 22.15
CA SER A 25 25.66 -2.54 23.46
C SER A 25 25.14 -1.53 24.48
N ASP A 26 24.91 -0.28 24.06
CA ASP A 26 24.27 0.77 24.86
C ASP A 26 22.89 1.13 24.30
N ARG A 27 21.90 0.36 24.72
CA ARG A 27 20.50 0.57 24.32
C ARG A 27 19.94 1.91 24.82
N VAL A 28 20.44 2.44 25.94
CA VAL A 28 19.92 3.68 26.53
C VAL A 28 20.27 4.86 25.63
N ILE A 29 21.54 4.98 25.24
CA ILE A 29 22.00 6.02 24.31
C ILE A 29 21.28 5.91 22.96
N GLY A 30 21.14 4.69 22.44
CA GLY A 30 20.43 4.46 21.17
C GLY A 30 18.95 4.88 21.23
N LEU A 31 18.28 4.64 22.36
CA LEU A 31 16.87 5.02 22.54
C LEU A 31 16.70 6.54 22.66
N GLU A 32 17.63 7.22 23.34
CA GLU A 32 17.65 8.69 23.41
C GLU A 32 17.82 9.30 22.02
N LEU A 33 18.80 8.82 21.23
CA LEU A 33 19.02 9.28 19.86
C LEU A 33 17.81 8.99 18.96
N PHE A 34 17.24 7.79 19.04
CA PHE A 34 16.03 7.43 18.29
C PHE A 34 14.87 8.39 18.60
N ASN A 35 14.67 8.74 19.87
CA ASN A 35 13.61 9.67 20.26
C ASN A 35 13.81 11.07 19.70
N GLN A 36 15.04 11.57 19.66
CA GLN A 36 15.37 12.85 19.00
C GLN A 36 15.06 12.80 17.50
N VAL A 37 15.47 11.71 16.82
CA VAL A 37 15.15 11.50 15.40
C VAL A 37 13.64 11.45 15.18
N ARG A 38 12.88 10.73 16.02
CA ARG A 38 11.43 10.63 15.93
C ARG A 38 10.74 11.97 16.15
N GLU A 39 11.21 12.78 17.10
CA GLU A 39 10.69 14.14 17.31
C GLU A 39 10.88 15.01 16.07
N ARG A 40 12.01 14.84 15.37
CA ARG A 40 12.30 15.55 14.13
C ARG A 40 11.50 15.01 12.95
N LEU A 41 11.42 13.69 12.74
CA LEU A 41 10.78 13.11 11.56
C LEU A 41 9.27 12.86 11.70
N GLY A 42 8.73 12.90 12.90
CA GLY A 42 7.35 12.50 13.19
C GLY A 42 7.22 10.97 13.39
N ASN A 43 6.00 10.47 13.26
CA ASN A 43 5.71 9.05 13.50
C ASN A 43 6.33 8.14 12.43
N ALA A 44 6.72 6.93 12.82
CA ALA A 44 7.10 5.88 11.88
C ALA A 44 5.88 5.44 11.05
N VAL A 45 6.14 5.10 9.79
CA VAL A 45 5.15 4.64 8.81
C VAL A 45 5.61 3.35 8.13
N GLU A 46 4.70 2.64 7.50
CA GLU A 46 5.00 1.41 6.76
C GLU A 46 5.31 1.69 5.29
N SER A 47 4.66 2.68 4.69
CA SER A 47 4.97 3.16 3.35
C SER A 47 4.59 4.63 3.18
N LEU A 48 5.45 5.42 2.52
CA LEU A 48 5.15 6.76 2.05
C LEU A 48 4.18 6.75 0.85
N PRO A 49 3.35 7.79 0.68
CA PRO A 49 2.49 7.95 -0.49
C PRO A 49 3.29 8.43 -1.72
N ASP A 50 2.81 8.13 -2.92
CA ASP A 50 3.52 8.39 -4.20
C ASP A 50 3.78 9.88 -4.47
N TRP A 51 3.07 10.78 -3.80
CA TRP A 51 3.29 12.23 -3.90
C TRP A 51 4.30 12.77 -2.87
N HIS A 52 4.76 11.95 -1.93
CA HIS A 52 5.63 12.39 -0.84
C HIS A 52 7.00 12.90 -1.35
N PRO A 53 7.57 13.99 -0.81
CA PRO A 53 8.84 14.54 -1.28
C PRO A 53 10.02 13.56 -1.27
N ILE A 54 10.08 12.59 -0.37
CA ILE A 54 11.10 11.52 -0.44
C ILE A 54 11.02 10.73 -1.76
N LEU A 55 9.84 10.61 -2.36
CA LEU A 55 9.64 9.91 -3.63
C LEU A 55 9.62 10.87 -4.85
N THR A 56 9.45 12.18 -4.61
CA THR A 56 9.16 13.17 -5.67
C THR A 56 10.09 14.39 -5.74
N ALA A 57 10.92 14.63 -4.71
CA ALA A 57 11.91 15.71 -4.69
C ALA A 57 12.80 15.63 -5.95
N PRO A 58 13.17 16.79 -6.50
CA PRO A 58 13.14 17.03 -7.94
C PRO A 58 13.97 16.03 -8.72
N PRO A 59 13.43 15.48 -9.82
CA PRO A 59 14.25 14.77 -10.78
C PRO A 59 15.10 15.82 -11.50
N GLU A 60 16.40 15.86 -11.25
CA GLU A 60 17.35 16.53 -12.15
C GLU A 60 17.33 15.94 -13.57
N ARG A 61 16.52 14.90 -13.81
CA ARG A 61 16.39 14.22 -15.09
C ARG A 61 14.93 14.15 -15.53
N PRO A 62 14.45 15.14 -16.29
CA PRO A 62 13.11 15.16 -16.91
C PRO A 62 12.81 13.94 -17.80
N GLN A 63 13.82 13.14 -18.12
CA GLN A 63 13.80 12.09 -19.15
C GLN A 63 13.68 10.67 -18.56
N HIS A 64 13.69 10.54 -17.23
CA HIS A 64 13.46 9.28 -16.54
C HIS A 64 12.31 9.46 -15.56
N HIS A 65 11.15 8.97 -15.95
CA HIS A 65 9.92 8.96 -15.15
C HIS A 65 10.10 7.98 -14.00
N TRP A 66 10.78 8.39 -12.92
CA TRP A 66 10.75 7.61 -11.69
C TRP A 66 9.41 7.88 -11.00
N HIS A 67 8.41 7.07 -11.33
CA HIS A 67 7.35 6.76 -10.37
C HIS A 67 7.85 5.57 -9.55
N ALA A 68 8.36 5.86 -8.37
CA ALA A 68 8.92 4.88 -7.48
C ALA A 68 7.87 4.51 -6.43
N SER A 69 7.35 3.29 -6.48
CA SER A 69 6.43 2.78 -5.45
C SER A 69 7.10 2.59 -4.08
N ASN A 70 8.41 2.80 -4.00
CA ASN A 70 9.22 2.81 -2.78
C ASN A 70 10.52 3.58 -3.01
N TYR A 71 11.10 4.14 -1.94
CA TYR A 71 12.36 4.90 -2.04
C TYR A 71 13.52 4.03 -2.56
N SER A 72 13.55 2.73 -2.25
CA SER A 72 14.66 1.85 -2.64
C SER A 72 14.80 1.64 -4.15
N SER A 73 13.80 2.06 -4.93
CA SER A 73 13.89 2.07 -6.39
C SER A 73 14.58 3.32 -6.93
N LEU A 74 14.85 4.34 -6.12
CA LEU A 74 15.48 5.58 -6.55
C LEU A 74 17.00 5.54 -6.34
N PRO A 75 17.82 5.82 -7.37
CA PRO A 75 19.28 5.71 -7.28
C PRO A 75 19.94 6.55 -6.16
N ILE A 76 19.30 7.66 -5.77
CA ILE A 76 19.79 8.53 -4.69
C ILE A 76 19.77 7.83 -3.32
N TYR A 77 19.04 6.72 -3.18
CA TYR A 77 18.91 5.93 -1.96
C TYR A 77 19.52 4.52 -2.07
N ASP A 78 20.34 4.25 -3.10
CA ASP A 78 20.94 2.91 -3.34
C ASP A 78 21.80 2.42 -2.15
N LEU A 79 22.31 3.34 -1.33
CA LEU A 79 23.15 3.04 -0.17
C LEU A 79 22.34 2.93 1.14
N CYS A 80 21.02 3.12 1.09
CA CYS A 80 20.16 2.94 2.25
C CYS A 80 20.04 1.45 2.60
N VAL A 81 20.41 1.10 3.83
CA VAL A 81 20.28 -0.25 4.38
C VAL A 81 19.74 -0.16 5.80
N ASN A 82 18.94 -1.14 6.21
CA ASN A 82 18.32 -1.17 7.54
C ASN A 82 17.48 0.09 7.81
N THR A 83 16.60 0.41 6.88
CA THR A 83 15.89 1.68 6.82
C THR A 83 14.48 1.58 7.39
N ARG A 84 14.02 2.66 8.03
CA ARG A 84 12.61 2.87 8.39
C ARG A 84 12.13 4.21 7.88
N GLU A 85 10.87 4.24 7.48
CA GLU A 85 10.18 5.43 6.98
C GLU A 85 9.42 6.13 8.10
N PHE A 86 9.36 7.46 8.02
CA PHE A 86 8.69 8.36 8.95
C PHE A 86 7.95 9.45 8.17
N VAL A 87 7.02 10.15 8.82
CA VAL A 87 6.17 11.17 8.17
C VAL A 87 6.98 12.22 7.39
N ARG A 88 8.16 12.64 7.86
CA ARG A 88 8.99 13.67 7.20
C ARG A 88 10.26 13.13 6.55
N GLY A 89 10.48 11.81 6.51
CA GLY A 89 11.76 11.31 6.02
C GLY A 89 12.04 9.84 6.29
N ILE A 90 13.31 9.48 6.24
CA ILE A 90 13.78 8.11 6.48
C ILE A 90 15.00 8.12 7.40
N LEU A 91 15.13 7.08 8.23
CA LEU A 91 16.31 6.80 9.02
C LEU A 91 16.93 5.50 8.51
N THR A 92 18.21 5.54 8.16
CA THR A 92 18.92 4.40 7.57
C THR A 92 20.24 4.16 8.29
N CYS A 93 20.72 2.91 8.30
CA CYS A 93 21.92 2.48 9.00
C CYS A 93 22.86 1.69 8.07
N PRO A 94 23.59 2.39 7.17
CA PRO A 94 24.67 1.83 6.38
C PRO A 94 25.72 1.07 7.21
N ASN A 95 26.37 0.11 6.56
CA ASN A 95 27.35 -0.78 7.19
C ASN A 95 28.80 -0.26 7.08
N SER A 96 29.03 0.83 6.35
CA SER A 96 30.34 1.46 6.20
C SER A 96 30.23 2.98 6.29
N GLU A 97 31.27 3.62 6.82
CA GLU A 97 31.37 5.08 6.91
C GLU A 97 31.38 5.74 5.53
N VAL A 98 32.10 5.13 4.58
CA VAL A 98 32.20 5.60 3.18
C VAL A 98 30.82 5.64 2.51
N ASP A 99 29.99 4.61 2.72
CA ASP A 99 28.65 4.57 2.14
C ASP A 99 27.73 5.62 2.78
N ALA A 100 27.85 5.81 4.10
CA ALA A 100 27.07 6.81 4.82
C ALA A 100 27.43 8.25 4.39
N ASP A 101 28.71 8.55 4.23
CA ASP A 101 29.18 9.88 3.80
C ASP A 101 28.78 10.16 2.34
N LYS A 102 28.91 9.16 1.46
CA LYS A 102 28.47 9.27 0.07
C LYS A 102 26.95 9.46 -0.02
N LEU A 103 26.19 8.78 0.82
CA LEU A 103 24.73 8.97 0.88
C LEU A 103 24.38 10.40 1.30
N VAL A 104 25.04 10.93 2.33
CA VAL A 104 24.87 12.32 2.78
C VAL A 104 25.21 13.31 1.66
N GLU A 105 26.34 13.11 0.98
CA GLU A 105 26.77 13.97 -0.13
C GLU A 105 25.73 14.00 -1.26
N VAL A 106 25.26 12.83 -1.71
CA VAL A 106 24.31 12.71 -2.83
C VAL A 106 22.95 13.31 -2.48
N VAL A 107 22.40 12.99 -1.30
CA VAL A 107 21.06 13.46 -0.91
C VAL A 107 21.06 14.97 -0.70
N ASN A 108 22.14 15.55 -0.16
CA ASN A 108 22.24 17.00 0.03
C ASN A 108 22.36 17.81 -1.27
N GLN A 109 22.56 17.17 -2.43
CA GLN A 109 22.43 17.85 -3.73
C GLN A 109 20.98 18.05 -4.16
N VAL A 110 20.03 17.33 -3.54
CA VAL A 110 18.62 17.36 -3.94
C VAL A 110 17.89 18.46 -3.17
N GLN A 111 17.39 19.46 -3.89
CA GLN A 111 16.58 20.52 -3.30
C GLN A 111 15.34 19.93 -2.59
N GLY A 112 15.05 20.40 -1.38
CA GLY A 112 13.93 19.89 -0.57
C GLY A 112 14.29 18.70 0.32
N LEU A 113 15.49 18.12 0.17
CA LEU A 113 16.03 17.09 1.05
C LEU A 113 17.23 17.60 1.84
N ASN A 114 17.45 17.00 3.01
CA ASN A 114 18.64 17.17 3.84
C ASN A 114 19.03 15.81 4.42
N ALA A 115 20.33 15.51 4.42
CA ALA A 115 20.90 14.32 5.02
C ALA A 115 22.01 14.68 5.99
N GLU A 116 22.06 13.99 7.13
CA GLU A 116 23.11 14.16 8.14
C GLU A 116 23.53 12.83 8.77
N ARG A 117 24.80 12.76 9.17
CA ARG A 117 25.33 11.66 9.98
C ARG A 117 24.87 11.85 11.42
N LEU A 118 24.47 10.77 12.08
CA LEU A 118 24.23 10.79 13.52
C LEU A 118 25.52 10.37 14.25
N GLU A 119 25.77 10.99 15.40
CA GLU A 119 27.01 10.79 16.17
C GLU A 119 27.09 9.44 16.86
N SER A 120 25.93 8.84 17.19
CA SER A 120 25.85 7.55 17.89
C SER A 120 25.27 6.46 16.98
N ALA A 121 25.64 5.22 17.26
CA ALA A 121 25.18 4.05 16.53
C ALA A 121 23.67 3.78 16.76
N LEU A 122 23.03 3.28 15.71
CA LEU A 122 21.68 2.71 15.70
C LEU A 122 21.73 1.41 14.89
N TYR A 123 20.76 0.54 15.12
CA TYR A 123 20.64 -0.82 14.56
C TYR A 123 21.71 -1.81 15.06
N ARG A 124 22.99 -1.43 15.07
CA ARG A 124 24.13 -2.20 15.64
C ARG A 124 25.31 -1.27 15.91
N ASP A 125 26.22 -1.66 16.80
CA ASP A 125 27.36 -0.80 17.20
C ASP A 125 28.31 -0.41 16.05
N SER A 126 28.35 -1.20 14.97
CA SER A 126 29.18 -0.98 13.78
C SER A 126 28.44 -0.36 12.60
N ALA A 127 27.21 0.12 12.80
CA ALA A 127 26.46 0.85 11.77
C ALA A 127 26.74 2.35 11.86
N PHE A 128 26.48 3.01 10.73
CA PHE A 128 26.78 4.42 10.52
C PHE A 128 25.47 5.14 10.17
N PRO A 129 24.66 5.55 11.16
CA PRO A 129 23.32 6.04 10.88
C PRO A 129 23.31 7.35 10.10
N VAL A 130 22.36 7.46 9.19
CA VAL A 130 22.08 8.65 8.38
C VAL A 130 20.60 8.99 8.51
N LEU A 131 20.35 10.23 8.93
CA LEU A 131 19.02 10.82 8.93
C LEU A 131 18.80 11.52 7.59
N ILE A 132 17.71 11.20 6.89
CA ILE A 132 17.30 11.90 5.67
C ILE A 132 15.92 12.52 5.92
N GLU A 133 15.84 13.83 5.76
CA GLU A 133 14.66 14.65 6.03
C GLU A 133 14.21 15.37 4.77
N ALA A 134 12.92 15.30 4.47
CA ALA A 134 12.26 16.22 3.55
C ALA A 134 11.90 17.50 4.31
N TRP A 135 12.79 18.49 4.29
CA TRP A 135 12.70 19.65 5.18
C TRP A 135 11.51 20.58 4.86
N GLU A 136 10.95 20.51 3.64
CA GLU A 136 9.74 21.23 3.25
C GLU A 136 8.45 20.63 3.84
N VAL A 137 8.51 19.41 4.40
CA VAL A 137 7.35 18.77 5.03
C VAL A 137 7.10 19.41 6.40
N GLU A 138 6.07 20.24 6.48
CA GLU A 138 5.53 20.77 7.73
C GLU A 138 4.43 19.86 8.29
N LEU A 139 4.33 19.77 9.62
CA LEU A 139 3.32 18.95 10.30
C LEU A 139 2.24 19.83 10.96
N GLU A 140 1.00 19.35 10.90
CA GLU A 140 -0.12 19.84 11.69
C GLU A 140 0.03 19.41 13.16
N ALA A 141 -0.79 19.98 14.05
CA ALA A 141 -0.79 19.64 15.48
C ALA A 141 -1.15 18.15 15.77
N ASP A 142 -1.81 17.47 14.82
CA ASP A 142 -2.12 16.05 14.91
C ASP A 142 -0.98 15.13 14.42
N GLY A 143 0.14 15.71 13.99
CA GLY A 143 1.32 15.00 13.49
C GLY A 143 1.23 14.56 12.02
N THR A 144 0.15 14.91 11.30
CA THR A 144 0.02 14.67 9.85
C THR A 144 0.64 15.81 9.04
N ILE A 145 0.89 15.58 7.75
CA ILE A 145 1.46 16.58 6.86
C ILE A 145 0.48 17.73 6.65
N ARG A 146 1.00 18.97 6.64
CA ARG A 146 0.22 20.18 6.43
C ARG A 146 -0.69 20.06 5.21
N SER A 147 -1.98 20.28 5.45
CA SER A 147 -3.05 19.94 4.50
C SER A 147 -2.86 20.58 3.12
N ARG A 148 -2.42 21.85 3.10
CA ARG A 148 -2.16 22.61 1.87
C ARG A 148 -1.08 21.97 1.01
N ASP A 149 0.01 21.51 1.62
CA ASP A 149 1.18 21.01 0.88
C ASP A 149 0.90 19.60 0.36
N ALA A 150 0.32 18.74 1.21
CA ALA A 150 -0.10 17.41 0.81
C ALA A 150 -1.07 17.45 -0.39
N LEU A 151 -2.04 18.37 -0.39
CA LEU A 151 -2.94 18.56 -1.54
C LEU A 151 -2.21 19.08 -2.78
N ALA A 152 -1.26 20.01 -2.62
CA ALA A 152 -0.50 20.55 -3.73
C ALA A 152 0.37 19.46 -4.39
N TRP A 153 1.14 18.71 -3.61
CA TRP A 153 1.96 17.60 -4.10
C TRP A 153 1.10 16.49 -4.72
N PHE A 154 -0.03 16.14 -4.08
CA PHE A 154 -0.96 15.17 -4.63
C PHE A 154 -1.48 15.59 -6.01
N VAL A 155 -1.92 16.84 -6.19
CA VAL A 155 -2.37 17.37 -7.49
C VAL A 155 -1.26 17.33 -8.52
N GLN A 156 -0.06 17.79 -8.16
CA GLN A 156 1.10 17.82 -9.07
C GLN A 156 1.47 16.42 -9.56
N ALA A 157 1.57 15.45 -8.63
CA ALA A 157 1.84 14.05 -8.95
C ALA A 157 0.73 13.46 -9.84
N THR A 158 -0.53 13.66 -9.46
CA THR A 158 -1.69 13.10 -10.18
C THR A 158 -1.78 13.62 -11.61
N VAL A 159 -1.63 14.94 -11.82
CA VAL A 159 -1.71 15.56 -13.16
C VAL A 159 -0.54 15.15 -14.05
N LYS A 160 0.65 14.89 -13.48
CA LYS A 160 1.82 14.44 -14.25
C LYS A 160 1.55 13.15 -15.04
N HIS A 161 0.71 12.26 -14.51
CA HIS A 161 0.36 10.98 -15.14
C HIS A 161 -0.74 11.09 -16.21
N ALA A 162 -1.41 12.24 -16.33
CA ALA A 162 -2.59 12.37 -17.18
C ALA A 162 -2.32 12.09 -18.67
N ARG A 163 -1.13 12.44 -19.18
CA ARG A 163 -0.78 12.26 -20.60
C ARG A 163 -0.58 10.80 -20.99
N GLU A 164 -0.18 9.95 -20.05
CA GLU A 164 0.17 8.54 -20.28
C GLU A 164 -0.92 7.59 -19.78
N ALA A 165 -1.88 8.11 -19.02
CA ALA A 165 -2.97 7.32 -18.47
C ALA A 165 -3.86 6.74 -19.57
N GLN A 166 -4.12 5.44 -19.46
CA GLN A 166 -5.08 4.73 -20.31
C GLN A 166 -6.43 4.51 -19.61
N VAL A 167 -6.45 4.67 -18.28
CA VAL A 167 -7.60 4.43 -17.42
C VAL A 167 -7.61 5.39 -16.24
N ALA A 168 -8.81 5.74 -15.78
CA ALA A 168 -9.05 6.49 -14.56
C ALA A 168 -9.20 5.52 -13.37
N GLU A 169 -8.20 5.48 -12.51
CA GLU A 169 -8.23 4.67 -11.29
C GLU A 169 -9.20 5.26 -10.25
N THR A 170 -10.03 4.43 -9.62
CA THR A 170 -10.91 4.91 -8.54
C THR A 170 -10.13 5.14 -7.24
N TRP A 171 -10.67 5.98 -6.35
CA TRP A 171 -10.12 6.16 -4.99
C TRP A 171 -9.80 4.83 -4.30
N TRP A 172 -10.67 3.83 -4.43
CA TRP A 172 -10.51 2.55 -3.77
C TRP A 172 -9.37 1.70 -4.34
N ASN A 173 -9.01 1.90 -5.61
CA ASN A 173 -7.87 1.23 -6.23
C ASN A 173 -6.54 1.86 -5.78
N VAL A 174 -6.47 3.19 -5.64
CA VAL A 174 -5.21 3.92 -5.42
C VAL A 174 -5.04 4.50 -4.01
N ARG A 175 -6.01 4.34 -3.11
CA ARG A 175 -5.93 4.96 -1.76
C ARG A 175 -4.67 4.59 -0.99
N GLN A 176 -4.13 3.38 -1.14
CA GLN A 176 -2.94 2.95 -0.42
C GLN A 176 -1.72 3.75 -0.89
N LEU A 177 -1.59 3.90 -2.21
CA LEU A 177 -0.58 4.73 -2.85
C LEU A 177 -0.77 6.22 -2.53
N THR A 178 -2.03 6.64 -2.35
CA THR A 178 -2.36 8.05 -2.07
C THR A 178 -2.21 8.42 -0.59
N LEU A 179 -2.48 7.51 0.34
CA LEU A 179 -2.45 7.79 1.77
C LEU A 179 -1.15 7.30 2.43
N GLY A 180 -0.37 6.45 1.76
CA GLY A 180 0.68 5.66 2.39
C GLY A 180 0.09 4.58 3.31
N SER A 181 0.94 3.93 4.11
CA SER A 181 0.52 2.91 5.08
C SER A 181 1.10 3.20 6.46
N PRO A 182 0.36 2.92 7.56
CA PRO A 182 -0.98 2.37 7.58
C PRO A 182 -2.04 3.44 7.31
N HIS A 183 -3.20 3.02 6.77
CA HIS A 183 -4.27 3.94 6.40
C HIS A 183 -5.67 3.38 6.68
N GLY A 184 -6.62 4.30 6.81
CA GLY A 184 -8.06 4.05 6.78
C GLY A 184 -8.67 4.28 5.40
N ALA A 185 -9.96 4.60 5.41
CA ALA A 185 -10.68 4.92 4.17
C ALA A 185 -10.27 6.27 3.57
N ARG A 186 -9.85 7.24 4.41
CA ARG A 186 -9.58 8.64 4.03
C ARG A 186 -8.52 9.33 4.89
N SER A 187 -7.78 8.58 5.69
CA SER A 187 -6.75 9.13 6.59
C SER A 187 -5.65 8.11 6.81
N SER A 188 -4.48 8.57 7.21
CA SER A 188 -3.30 7.78 7.57
C SER A 188 -2.50 8.53 8.64
N LEU A 189 -1.31 8.05 8.98
CA LEU A 189 -0.37 8.83 9.79
C LEU A 189 0.23 10.03 9.05
N LEU A 190 0.08 10.10 7.72
CA LEU A 190 0.57 11.21 6.91
C LEU A 190 -0.52 12.22 6.56
N VAL A 191 -1.78 11.79 6.55
CA VAL A 191 -2.91 12.57 6.03
C VAL A 191 -4.10 12.46 6.97
N ASN A 192 -4.60 13.58 7.48
CA ASN A 192 -5.83 13.59 8.29
C ASN A 192 -7.11 13.44 7.43
N ASP A 193 -8.27 13.20 8.06
CA ASP A 193 -9.53 12.94 7.35
C ASP A 193 -10.00 14.13 6.49
N TYR A 194 -9.69 15.36 6.90
CA TYR A 194 -9.99 16.55 6.10
C TYR A 194 -9.22 16.49 4.78
N THR A 195 -7.90 16.34 4.85
CA THR A 195 -7.03 16.31 3.68
C THR A 195 -7.36 15.14 2.76
N GLY A 196 -7.56 13.93 3.30
CA GLY A 196 -7.89 12.76 2.47
C GLY A 196 -9.27 12.86 1.79
N ARG A 197 -10.26 13.53 2.41
CA ARG A 197 -11.52 13.86 1.73
C ARG A 197 -11.31 14.75 0.50
N TYR A 198 -10.44 15.75 0.59
CA TYR A 198 -10.14 16.63 -0.53
C TYR A 198 -9.29 15.97 -1.60
N MET A 199 -8.30 15.14 -1.23
CA MET A 199 -7.56 14.31 -2.19
C MET A 199 -8.50 13.42 -3.00
N ARG A 200 -9.43 12.73 -2.33
CA ARG A 200 -10.46 11.94 -2.99
C ARG A 200 -11.31 12.77 -3.95
N LYS A 201 -11.81 13.93 -3.50
CA LYS A 201 -12.64 14.80 -4.34
C LYS A 201 -11.90 15.30 -5.58
N ILE A 202 -10.61 15.64 -5.43
CA ILE A 202 -9.75 16.05 -6.55
C ILE A 202 -9.63 14.90 -7.55
N LEU A 203 -9.30 13.68 -7.10
CA LEU A 203 -9.20 12.51 -7.96
C LEU A 203 -10.50 12.24 -8.71
N GLU A 204 -11.63 12.21 -7.99
CA GLU A 204 -12.95 12.00 -8.59
C GLU A 204 -13.28 13.08 -9.63
N THR A 205 -12.97 14.35 -9.36
CA THR A 205 -13.19 15.45 -10.31
C THR A 205 -12.32 15.29 -11.57
N LEU A 206 -11.06 14.89 -11.42
CA LEU A 206 -10.17 14.65 -12.56
C LEU A 206 -10.63 13.42 -13.38
N ASN A 207 -11.04 12.34 -12.71
CA ASN A 207 -11.61 11.17 -13.37
C ASN A 207 -12.87 11.53 -14.18
N ASP A 208 -13.79 12.29 -13.58
CA ASP A 208 -15.05 12.70 -14.22
C ASP A 208 -14.84 13.64 -15.41
N SER A 209 -13.71 14.37 -15.45
CA SER A 209 -13.33 15.18 -16.61
C SER A 209 -12.90 14.37 -17.82
N GLY A 210 -12.63 13.07 -17.64
CA GLY A 210 -12.14 12.17 -18.69
C GLY A 210 -10.65 12.28 -19.00
N ILE A 211 -9.89 13.10 -18.24
CA ILE A 211 -8.47 13.36 -18.51
C ILE A 211 -7.59 12.10 -18.45
N PHE A 212 -8.00 11.09 -17.68
CA PHE A 212 -7.29 9.82 -17.52
C PHE A 212 -7.87 8.68 -18.38
N GLY A 213 -8.91 8.95 -19.18
CA GLY A 213 -9.63 7.93 -19.93
C GLY A 213 -10.75 7.23 -19.13
N PRO A 214 -11.17 6.02 -19.56
CA PRO A 214 -12.30 5.30 -18.95
C PRO A 214 -12.03 4.87 -17.51
N ILE A 215 -13.07 4.89 -16.67
CA ILE A 215 -13.00 4.46 -15.27
C ILE A 215 -12.71 2.96 -15.19
N LYS A 216 -11.65 2.61 -14.45
CA LYS A 216 -11.28 1.25 -14.10
C LYS A 216 -11.70 0.98 -12.66
N GLU A 217 -12.70 0.13 -12.49
CA GLU A 217 -13.19 -0.27 -11.17
C GLU A 217 -12.75 -1.71 -10.89
N MET A 218 -11.89 -1.90 -9.88
CA MET A 218 -11.37 -3.22 -9.51
C MET A 218 -11.42 -3.50 -8.01
N SER A 219 -11.46 -2.48 -7.16
CA SER A 219 -11.59 -2.68 -5.71
C SER A 219 -13.05 -2.63 -5.28
N LEU A 220 -13.45 -3.59 -4.44
CA LEU A 220 -14.74 -3.58 -3.75
C LEU A 220 -14.64 -3.02 -2.33
N ASP A 221 -13.53 -2.34 -1.99
CA ASP A 221 -13.27 -1.97 -0.61
C ASP A 221 -14.19 -0.88 -0.04
N MET A 222 -14.98 -0.23 -0.90
CA MET A 222 -16.08 0.64 -0.47
C MET A 222 -17.15 -0.15 0.29
N LEU A 223 -17.29 -1.45 0.01
CA LEU A 223 -18.24 -2.32 0.67
C LEU A 223 -17.67 -2.80 2.02
N PRO A 224 -18.51 -2.91 3.07
CA PRO A 224 -18.10 -3.54 4.32
C PRO A 224 -17.62 -4.97 4.09
N GLU A 225 -16.62 -5.41 4.86
CA GLU A 225 -16.05 -6.77 4.82
C GLU A 225 -17.12 -7.86 4.83
N ARG A 226 -18.16 -7.73 5.66
CA ARG A 226 -19.29 -8.67 5.68
C ARG A 226 -19.97 -8.82 4.32
N LYS A 227 -20.24 -7.70 3.62
CA LYS A 227 -20.86 -7.74 2.28
C LYS A 227 -19.93 -8.39 1.27
N ARG A 228 -18.63 -8.06 1.30
CA ARG A 228 -17.63 -8.69 0.43
C ARG A 228 -17.54 -10.19 0.66
N SER A 229 -17.57 -10.63 1.91
CA SER A 229 -17.61 -12.04 2.26
C SER A 229 -18.89 -12.73 1.77
N THR A 230 -20.06 -12.11 1.92
CA THR A 230 -21.31 -12.63 1.36
C THR A 230 -21.25 -12.81 -0.17
N ILE A 231 -20.68 -11.84 -0.88
CA ILE A 231 -20.48 -11.93 -2.34
C ILE A 231 -19.57 -13.11 -2.68
N GLY A 232 -18.42 -13.21 -2.03
CA GLY A 232 -17.45 -14.29 -2.26
C GLY A 232 -18.05 -15.67 -1.99
N GLN A 233 -18.73 -15.82 -0.85
CA GLN A 233 -19.43 -17.06 -0.48
C GLN A 233 -20.51 -17.44 -1.49
N THR A 234 -21.34 -16.48 -1.92
CA THR A 234 -22.44 -16.73 -2.86
C THR A 234 -21.92 -17.24 -4.19
N LEU A 235 -20.90 -16.57 -4.77
CA LEU A 235 -20.31 -16.97 -6.04
C LEU A 235 -19.64 -18.34 -5.97
N MET A 236 -18.84 -18.58 -4.91
CA MET A 236 -18.09 -19.82 -4.79
C MET A 236 -18.98 -21.02 -4.44
N ARG A 237 -19.99 -20.86 -3.57
CA ARG A 237 -20.93 -21.96 -3.28
C ARG A 237 -21.73 -22.34 -4.53
N ALA A 238 -22.22 -21.36 -5.29
CA ALA A 238 -22.91 -21.64 -6.56
C ALA A 238 -21.99 -22.35 -7.58
N ALA A 239 -20.70 -21.99 -7.63
CA ALA A 239 -19.74 -22.66 -8.48
C ALA A 239 -19.47 -24.12 -8.06
N LEU A 240 -19.39 -24.39 -6.75
CA LEU A 240 -19.24 -25.75 -6.21
C LEU A 240 -20.48 -26.62 -6.49
N GLU A 241 -21.68 -26.05 -6.34
CA GLU A 241 -22.93 -26.72 -6.69
C GLU A 241 -23.00 -27.06 -8.17
N ALA A 242 -22.60 -26.12 -9.05
CA ALA A 242 -22.56 -26.34 -10.50
C ALA A 242 -21.46 -27.33 -10.92
N ALA A 243 -20.39 -27.47 -10.13
CA ALA A 243 -19.32 -28.43 -10.38
C ALA A 243 -19.66 -29.86 -9.93
N ALA A 244 -20.66 -30.02 -9.05
CA ALA A 244 -20.98 -31.29 -8.41
C ALA A 244 -21.37 -32.40 -9.42
N PRO A 245 -21.06 -33.67 -9.11
CA PRO A 245 -20.32 -34.14 -7.93
C PRO A 245 -18.80 -33.87 -8.04
N LEU A 246 -18.19 -33.42 -6.95
CA LEU A 246 -16.77 -33.01 -6.92
C LEU A 246 -15.78 -34.18 -7.13
N VAL A 247 -16.21 -35.43 -6.95
CA VAL A 247 -15.40 -36.63 -7.21
C VAL A 247 -14.89 -36.71 -8.67
N ASN A 248 -15.53 -35.99 -9.59
CA ASN A 248 -15.14 -35.92 -10.99
C ASN A 248 -14.13 -34.80 -11.29
N VAL A 249 -13.76 -34.00 -10.29
CA VAL A 249 -12.77 -32.95 -10.42
C VAL A 249 -11.41 -33.52 -10.02
N THR A 250 -10.45 -33.45 -10.92
CA THR A 250 -9.08 -33.94 -10.72
C THR A 250 -8.12 -32.78 -10.49
N ASP A 251 -6.82 -33.08 -10.39
CA ASP A 251 -5.73 -32.11 -10.32
C ASP A 251 -5.58 -31.27 -11.61
N GLU A 252 -6.16 -31.74 -12.71
CA GLU A 252 -6.31 -30.97 -13.94
C GLU A 252 -7.46 -29.95 -13.82
N ALA A 253 -7.18 -28.71 -14.22
CA ALA A 253 -8.15 -27.63 -14.13
C ALA A 253 -9.32 -27.85 -15.09
N ARG A 254 -10.52 -28.04 -14.52
CA ARG A 254 -11.78 -28.04 -15.23
C ARG A 254 -12.32 -26.63 -15.34
N GLU A 255 -12.66 -26.22 -16.55
CA GLU A 255 -13.30 -24.94 -16.83
C GLU A 255 -14.71 -25.14 -17.37
N PHE A 256 -15.65 -24.36 -16.86
CA PHE A 256 -17.03 -24.38 -17.35
C PHE A 256 -17.72 -23.04 -17.06
N LYS A 257 -18.94 -22.89 -17.59
CA LYS A 257 -19.77 -21.70 -17.38
C LYS A 257 -21.12 -22.10 -16.82
N PHE A 258 -21.67 -21.25 -15.95
CA PHE A 258 -23.04 -21.35 -15.49
C PHE A 258 -23.66 -19.96 -15.37
N GLU A 259 -24.99 -19.91 -15.24
CA GLU A 259 -25.72 -18.66 -15.07
C GLU A 259 -26.05 -18.44 -13.59
N LEU A 260 -25.86 -17.22 -13.09
CA LEU A 260 -26.30 -16.81 -11.76
C LEU A 260 -26.74 -15.35 -11.76
N ARG A 261 -28.00 -15.09 -11.38
CA ARG A 261 -28.59 -13.76 -11.21
C ARG A 261 -28.45 -12.85 -12.46
N GLY A 262 -28.64 -13.44 -13.63
CA GLY A 262 -28.56 -12.81 -14.95
C GLY A 262 -27.14 -12.68 -15.51
N GLU A 263 -26.13 -13.25 -14.85
CA GLU A 263 -24.73 -13.13 -15.24
C GLU A 263 -24.13 -14.49 -15.62
N THR A 264 -23.23 -14.49 -16.59
CA THR A 264 -22.47 -15.69 -16.95
C THR A 264 -21.21 -15.79 -16.10
N CYS A 265 -21.18 -16.76 -15.19
CA CYS A 265 -20.05 -17.09 -14.33
C CYS A 265 -19.12 -18.07 -15.04
N LYS A 266 -17.87 -17.68 -15.28
CA LYS A 266 -16.78 -18.57 -15.72
C LYS A 266 -16.12 -19.15 -14.48
N VAL A 267 -16.09 -20.48 -14.38
CA VAL A 267 -15.48 -21.21 -13.27
C VAL A 267 -14.24 -21.91 -13.75
N ARG A 268 -13.19 -21.84 -12.94
CA ARG A 268 -12.02 -22.72 -13.02
C ARG A 268 -11.89 -23.43 -11.68
N ILE A 269 -11.99 -24.75 -11.68
CA ILE A 269 -11.89 -25.59 -10.49
C ILE A 269 -10.90 -26.73 -10.71
N ARG A 270 -10.13 -27.06 -9.68
CA ARG A 270 -9.31 -28.28 -9.63
C ARG A 270 -9.22 -28.79 -8.20
N ASP A 271 -8.99 -30.08 -8.06
CA ASP A 271 -8.43 -30.64 -6.84
C ASP A 271 -6.98 -30.13 -6.73
N THR A 272 -6.59 -29.55 -5.59
CA THR A 272 -5.24 -28.99 -5.47
C THR A 272 -4.18 -30.09 -5.51
N TRP A 273 -4.50 -31.28 -4.99
CA TRP A 273 -3.53 -32.37 -4.76
C TRP A 273 -3.93 -33.70 -5.41
N GLY A 274 -5.13 -33.79 -5.98
CA GLY A 274 -5.68 -35.01 -6.57
C GLY A 274 -6.13 -36.04 -5.53
N ASP A 275 -6.34 -35.62 -4.27
CA ASP A 275 -6.67 -36.48 -3.13
C ASP A 275 -8.09 -36.27 -2.58
N GLY A 276 -8.85 -35.36 -3.19
CA GLY A 276 -10.21 -34.98 -2.82
C GLY A 276 -10.31 -34.13 -1.56
N MET A 277 -9.19 -33.65 -0.99
CA MET A 277 -9.16 -32.97 0.31
C MET A 277 -9.30 -31.45 0.21
N GLU A 278 -8.85 -30.86 -0.89
CA GLU A 278 -8.89 -29.42 -1.13
C GLU A 278 -9.16 -29.12 -2.60
N TYR A 279 -10.12 -28.24 -2.88
CA TYR A 279 -10.43 -27.78 -4.23
C TYR A 279 -10.13 -26.29 -4.37
N SER A 280 -9.27 -25.94 -5.30
CA SER A 280 -9.04 -24.55 -5.69
C SER A 280 -10.15 -24.13 -6.65
N VAL A 281 -10.86 -23.05 -6.31
CA VAL A 281 -11.99 -22.53 -7.10
C VAL A 281 -11.73 -21.06 -7.44
N ARG A 282 -11.92 -20.70 -8.70
CA ARG A 282 -11.99 -19.31 -9.17
C ARG A 282 -13.28 -19.11 -9.94
N VAL A 283 -13.97 -18.01 -9.63
CA VAL A 283 -15.15 -17.55 -10.36
C VAL A 283 -14.86 -16.17 -10.92
N SER A 284 -15.10 -15.98 -12.22
CA SER A 284 -14.96 -14.69 -12.91
C SER A 284 -16.18 -14.41 -13.77
N ILE A 285 -16.70 -13.17 -13.71
CA ILE A 285 -17.77 -12.66 -14.56
C ILE A 285 -17.19 -11.58 -15.48
N GLY A 286 -17.63 -11.56 -16.75
CA GLY A 286 -17.09 -10.66 -17.76
C GLY A 286 -15.60 -10.92 -18.05
N ASP A 287 -14.86 -9.85 -18.33
CA ASP A 287 -13.41 -9.85 -18.46
C ASP A 287 -12.77 -9.38 -17.15
N PHE A 288 -13.01 -10.17 -16.09
CA PHE A 288 -12.64 -9.88 -14.70
C PHE A 288 -13.41 -8.71 -14.07
N ASP A 289 -14.60 -8.40 -14.61
CA ASP A 289 -15.52 -7.39 -14.07
C ASP A 289 -16.00 -7.72 -12.65
N LEU A 290 -15.99 -9.01 -12.27
CA LEU A 290 -16.08 -9.47 -10.89
C LEU A 290 -15.33 -10.80 -10.78
N THR A 291 -14.43 -10.92 -9.80
CA THR A 291 -13.64 -12.13 -9.58
C THR A 291 -13.53 -12.45 -8.09
N VAL A 292 -13.61 -13.74 -7.77
CA VAL A 292 -13.27 -14.28 -6.45
C VAL A 292 -12.50 -15.59 -6.65
N SER A 293 -11.55 -15.87 -5.76
CA SER A 293 -10.82 -17.14 -5.72
C SER A 293 -10.75 -17.65 -4.29
N GLY A 294 -10.52 -18.95 -4.13
CA GLY A 294 -10.39 -19.54 -2.81
C GLY A 294 -10.26 -21.06 -2.84
N PHE A 295 -10.44 -21.66 -1.68
CA PHE A 295 -10.29 -23.08 -1.43
C PHE A 295 -11.52 -23.65 -0.74
N TYR A 296 -11.92 -24.85 -1.13
CA TYR A 296 -13.00 -25.60 -0.51
C TYR A 296 -12.47 -26.92 0.04
N TYR A 297 -12.81 -27.21 1.29
CA TYR A 297 -12.41 -28.41 2.03
C TYR A 297 -13.66 -29.24 2.34
N PRO A 298 -13.95 -30.32 1.58
CA PRO A 298 -15.21 -31.06 1.71
C PRO A 298 -15.37 -31.74 3.07
N LYS A 299 -14.27 -32.18 3.68
CA LYS A 299 -14.28 -32.91 4.97
C LYS A 299 -15.06 -32.15 6.05
N ASN A 300 -15.00 -30.82 6.03
CA ASN A 300 -15.58 -29.95 7.05
C ASN A 300 -16.58 -28.93 6.46
N ASP A 301 -16.99 -29.05 5.18
CA ASP A 301 -17.72 -28.02 4.43
C ASP A 301 -17.13 -26.61 4.60
N LYS A 302 -15.79 -26.51 4.62
CA LYS A 302 -15.10 -25.24 4.88
C LYS A 302 -14.79 -24.56 3.55
N LEU A 303 -15.27 -23.34 3.39
CA LEU A 303 -14.96 -22.47 2.27
C LEU A 303 -14.13 -21.29 2.74
N GLU A 304 -12.94 -21.15 2.17
CA GLU A 304 -12.07 -19.98 2.35
C GLU A 304 -11.97 -19.25 1.03
N HIS A 305 -12.03 -17.92 1.06
CA HIS A 305 -12.00 -17.11 -0.14
C HIS A 305 -11.19 -15.84 0.07
N THR A 306 -10.56 -15.36 -0.99
CA THR A 306 -10.01 -14.02 -1.04
C THR A 306 -11.14 -12.99 -1.06
N ASP A 307 -10.86 -11.75 -0.69
CA ASP A 307 -11.82 -10.67 -0.95
C ASP A 307 -12.11 -10.59 -2.46
N PRO A 308 -13.39 -10.49 -2.87
CA PRO A 308 -13.74 -10.31 -4.26
C PRO A 308 -13.26 -8.95 -4.79
N THR A 309 -12.90 -8.91 -6.07
CA THR A 309 -12.48 -7.70 -6.79
C THR A 309 -13.37 -7.48 -8.00
N GLY A 310 -13.61 -6.24 -8.39
CA GLY A 310 -14.39 -5.88 -9.58
C GLY A 310 -15.27 -4.65 -9.41
N LYS A 311 -16.30 -4.57 -10.25
CA LYS A 311 -17.27 -3.47 -10.36
C LYS A 311 -18.34 -3.56 -9.26
N GLN A 312 -18.56 -2.48 -8.51
CA GLN A 312 -19.52 -2.46 -7.40
C GLN A 312 -20.93 -2.83 -7.86
N LYS A 313 -21.43 -2.20 -8.94
CA LYS A 313 -22.80 -2.45 -9.45
C LYS A 313 -23.04 -3.92 -9.81
N LEU A 314 -22.01 -4.61 -10.30
CA LEU A 314 -22.07 -6.02 -10.63
C LEU A 314 -22.02 -6.87 -9.35
N ALA A 315 -21.10 -6.55 -8.45
CA ALA A 315 -20.92 -7.26 -7.17
C ALA A 315 -22.16 -7.21 -6.28
N GLU A 316 -22.86 -6.08 -6.23
CA GLU A 316 -24.10 -5.90 -5.45
C GLU A 316 -25.23 -6.83 -5.90
N LYS A 317 -25.16 -7.41 -7.11
CA LYS A 317 -26.11 -8.45 -7.52
C LYS A 317 -25.98 -9.71 -6.67
N PHE A 318 -24.87 -9.94 -5.98
CA PHE A 318 -24.54 -11.19 -5.26
C PHE A 318 -24.43 -11.02 -3.74
N THR A 319 -24.84 -9.86 -3.21
CA THR A 319 -25.03 -9.68 -1.76
C THR A 319 -26.26 -10.41 -1.25
#